data_AF-A0A0A1W070-F1
#
_entry.id   AF-A0A0A1W070-F1
#
_cell.length_a   1.000
_cell.length_b   1.000
_cell.length_c   1.000
_cell.angle_alpha   90.00
_cell.angle_beta   90.00
_cell.angle_gamma   90.00
#
_symmetry.space_group_name_H-M   'P 1'
#
loop_
_entity.id
_entity.type
_entity.pdbx_description
1 polymer ?
#
loop_
_entity_poly.entity_id
_entity_poly.type
_entity_poly.pdbx_seq_one_letter_code
_entity_poly.pdbx_strand_id
1 'polypeptide(L)' 'MAKIEAMKDNLQGDVKQLKNFTPNYRLRVGNYRILFEVEEITLKYLQLN' A
#
# COMPACT_ATOMS: atom_id res chain seq x y z
N MET A 1 8.70 -3.62 -12.92
CA MET A 1 8.05 -4.68 -12.13
C MET A 1 8.65 -4.85 -10.73
N ALA A 2 9.97 -5.07 -10.58
CA ALA A 2 10.60 -5.37 -9.27
C ALA A 2 10.23 -4.44 -8.08
N LYS A 3 10.13 -3.12 -8.30
CA LYS A 3 9.79 -2.17 -7.21
C LYS A 3 8.33 -2.26 -6.74
N ILE A 4 7.40 -2.62 -7.62
CA ILE A 4 5.99 -2.79 -7.25
C ILE A 4 5.83 -4.11 -6.48
N GLU A 5 6.52 -5.17 -6.88
CA GLU A 5 6.49 -6.44 -6.14
C GLU A 5 7.12 -6.30 -4.75
N ALA A 6 8.24 -5.59 -4.61
CA ALA A 6 8.83 -5.32 -3.29
C ALA A 6 7.91 -4.46 -2.39
N MET A 7 7.16 -3.51 -2.98
CA MET A 7 6.21 -2.68 -2.23
C MET A 7 5.09 -3.50 -1.59
N LYS A 8 4.70 -4.64 -2.18
CA LYS A 8 3.65 -5.52 -1.64
C LYS A 8 4.06 -6.16 -0.31
N ASP A 9 5.36 -6.29 -0.05
CA ASP A 9 5.89 -6.83 1.20
C ASP A 9 6.28 -5.69 2.15
N ASN A 10 5.34 -5.28 3.02
CA ASN A 10 5.54 -4.27 4.06
C ASN A 10 5.90 -2.84 3.56
N LEU A 11 5.32 -2.42 2.42
CA LEU A 11 5.47 -1.05 1.87
C LEU A 11 6.92 -0.62 1.58
N GLN A 12 7.78 -1.55 1.17
CA GLN A 12 9.18 -1.23 0.88
C GLN A 12 9.34 -0.21 -0.28
N GLY A 13 10.31 0.70 -0.13
CA GLY A 13 10.68 1.71 -1.13
C GLY A 13 10.50 3.16 -0.68
N ASP A 14 10.54 4.12 -1.62
CA ASP A 14 10.21 5.53 -1.37
C ASP A 14 8.68 5.69 -1.37
N VAL A 15 8.07 5.16 -0.31
CA VAL A 15 6.64 5.24 -0.01
C VAL A 15 6.42 6.36 1.01
N LYS A 16 5.43 7.21 0.75
CA LYS A 16 5.02 8.27 1.68
C LYS A 16 3.50 8.31 1.80
N GLN A 17 3.00 8.36 3.03
CA GLN A 17 1.60 8.66 3.32
C GLN A 17 1.34 10.16 3.13
N LEU A 18 0.26 10.48 2.43
CA LEU A 18 -0.22 11.83 2.17
C LEU A 18 -1.36 12.14 3.14
N LYS A 19 -1.26 13.27 3.86
CA LYS A 19 -2.35 13.74 4.73
C LYS A 19 -3.40 14.46 3.90
N ASN A 20 -4.68 14.26 4.21
CA ASN A 20 -5.82 14.94 3.58
C ASN A 20 -5.91 14.76 2.05
N PHE A 21 -5.52 13.58 1.56
CA PHE A 21 -5.55 13.25 0.15
C PHE A 21 -5.97 11.79 -0.04
N THR A 22 -6.71 11.50 -1.12
CA THR A 22 -7.21 10.17 -1.49
C THR A 22 -6.86 9.97 -2.97
N PRO A 23 -5.99 9.01 -3.35
CA PRO A 23 -5.37 7.95 -2.53
C PRO A 23 -4.30 8.41 -1.53
N ASN A 24 -4.31 7.89 -0.30
CA ASN A 24 -3.47 8.42 0.78
C ASN A 24 -2.00 7.93 0.82
N TYR A 25 -1.52 7.16 -0.17
CA TYR A 25 -0.11 6.80 -0.29
C TYR A 25 0.47 7.13 -1.66
N ARG A 26 1.79 7.31 -1.71
CA ARG A 26 2.57 7.50 -2.95
C ARG A 26 3.87 6.71 -2.93
N LEU A 27 4.12 5.90 -3.97
CA LEU A 27 5.42 5.32 -4.28
C LEU A 27 6.16 6.17 -5.33
N ARG A 28 7.44 6.51 -5.10
CA ARG A 28 8.31 7.15 -6.11
C ARG A 28 9.09 6.11 -6.91
N VAL A 29 8.96 6.16 -8.24
CA VAL A 29 9.71 5.32 -9.18
C VAL A 29 10.43 6.23 -10.18
N GLY A 30 11.64 6.68 -9.80
CA GLY A 30 12.39 7.66 -10.58
C GLY A 30 11.61 8.98 -10.68
N ASN A 31 11.15 9.30 -11.89
CA ASN A 31 10.36 10.50 -12.19
C ASN A 31 8.85 10.27 -12.04
N TYR A 32 8.39 9.03 -11.91
CA TYR A 32 6.98 8.68 -11.78
C TYR A 32 6.55 8.56 -10.32
N ARG A 33 5.26 8.83 -10.09
CA ARG A 33 4.60 8.77 -8.79
C ARG A 33 3.35 7.93 -8.94
N ILE A 34 3.28 6.84 -8.20
CA ILE A 34 2.11 5.95 -8.19
C ILE A 34 1.35 6.27 -6.91
N LEU A 35 0.08 6.66 -7.05
CA LEU A 35 -0.84 6.89 -5.93
C LEU A 35 -1.63 5.61 -5.68
N PHE A 36 -1.76 5.21 -4.41
CA PHE A 36 -2.47 4.00 -4.02
C PHE A 36 -3.03 4.11 -2.60
N GLU A 37 -3.91 3.18 -2.24
CA GLU A 37 -4.44 3.00 -0.88
C GLU A 37 -4.08 1.59 -0.39
N VAL A 38 -4.01 1.43 0.93
CA VAL A 38 -3.88 0.12 1.56
C VAL A 38 -5.23 -0.20 2.18
N GLU A 39 -5.85 -1.28 1.70
CA GLU A 39 -7.10 -1.80 2.29
C GLU A 39 -6.75 -2.82 3.39
N GLU A 40 -7.43 -2.74 4.53
CA GLU A 40 -7.33 -3.77 5.57
C GLU A 40 -8.09 -5.02 5.12
N ILE A 41 -7.39 -6.15 5.02
CA ILE A 41 -8.04 -7.45 4.84
C ILE A 41 -8.63 -7.86 6.19
N THR A 42 -9.95 -7.74 6.33
CA THR A 42 -10.67 -8.22 7.52
C THR A 42 -10.76 -9.75 7.49
N LEU A 43 -9.96 -10.43 8.31
CA LEU A 43 -10.09 -11.88 8.55
C LEU A 43 -11.27 -12.14 9.49
N LYS A 44 -12.30 -12.81 8.99
CA LYS A 44 -13.43 -13.28 9.80
C LYS A 44 -13.26 -14.76 10.11
N TYR A 45 -13.17 -15.09 11.40
CA TYR A 45 -13.23 -16.47 11.87
C TYR A 45 -14.58 -16.69 12.54
N LEU A 46 -15.24 -17.80 12.21
CA LEU A 46 -16.44 -18.27 12.89
C LEU A 46 -16.03 -19.43 13.79
N GLN A 47 -16.20 -19.28 15.10
CA GLN A 47 -16.06 -20.39 16.04
C GLN A 47 -17.41 -21.11 16.11
N LEU A 48 -17.43 -22.38 15.74
CA LEU A 48 -18.55 -23.26 16.00
C LEU A 48 -18.41 -23.79 17.44
N ASN A 49 -19.49 -23.67 18.21
CA ASN A 49 -19.60 -24.26 19.55
C ASN A 49 -19.74 -25.77 19.46
#